data_AF-A0A2V6Q525-F1
#
_entry.id   AF-A0A2V6Q525-F1
#
_cell.length_a   1.000
_cell.length_b   1.000
_cell.length_c   1.000
_cell.angle_alpha   90.00
_cell.angle_beta   90.00
_cell.angle_gamma   90.00
#
_symmetry.space_group_name_H-M   'P 1'
#
loop_
_entity.id
_entity.type
_entity.pdbx_description
1 polymer ?
#
loop_
_entity_poly.entity_id
_entity_poly.type
_entity_poly.pdbx_seq_one_letter_code
_entity_poly.pdbx_strand_id
1 'polypeptide(L)'
;VDHLPPGGEAAACVVSAGGARIVYSGDTRPCEALVEAARGADLLIHEVGGTDARAELLHRVGHSTAADAGRVAAKAGVRALAMFHTPAPIWVSPEDMLAEARRHAPGVEVFLSEDGMRWEP
;
A
#
# COMPACT_ATOMS: atom_id res chain seq x y z
N VAL A 1 6.51 0.87 11.26
CA VAL A 1 5.13 0.49 10.83
C VAL A 1 4.66 -0.66 11.70
N ASP A 2 3.43 -1.18 11.52
CA ASP A 2 2.91 -2.28 12.34
C ASP A 2 3.14 -3.62 11.63
N HIS A 3 4.23 -4.30 11.98
CA HIS A 3 4.60 -5.60 11.40
C HIS A 3 5.12 -6.56 12.47
N LEU A 4 5.30 -7.84 12.11
CA LEU A 4 5.81 -8.87 13.02
C LEU A 4 7.35 -8.99 12.96
N PRO A 5 8.01 -9.34 14.09
CA PRO A 5 7.46 -9.37 15.44
C PRO A 5 7.06 -7.96 15.92
N PRO A 6 6.09 -7.79 16.84
CA PRO A 6 5.72 -6.48 17.36
C PRO A 6 6.95 -5.81 17.99
N GLY A 7 7.33 -4.63 17.51
CA GLY A 7 8.57 -3.95 17.90
C GLY A 7 9.81 -4.35 17.09
N GLY A 8 9.65 -5.14 16.01
CA GLY A 8 10.69 -5.43 15.03
C GLY A 8 11.06 -4.23 14.14
N GLU A 9 12.12 -4.39 13.34
CA GLU A 9 12.81 -3.35 12.56
C GLU A 9 12.03 -2.85 11.31
N ALA A 10 10.71 -3.07 11.23
CA ALA A 10 9.91 -2.65 10.08
C ALA A 10 9.60 -1.14 10.14
N ALA A 11 10.05 -0.41 9.12
CA ALA A 11 9.84 1.03 8.99
C ALA A 11 9.23 1.38 7.63
N ALA A 12 8.41 2.43 7.63
CA ALA A 12 8.07 3.14 6.41
C ALA A 12 9.13 4.21 6.16
N CYS A 13 9.37 4.53 4.89
CA CYS A 13 10.27 5.59 4.49
C CYS A 13 9.47 6.73 3.83
N VAL A 14 9.76 7.97 4.24
CA VAL A 14 9.25 9.17 3.59
C VAL A 14 10.42 9.83 2.88
N VAL A 15 10.30 9.97 1.56
CA VAL A 15 11.30 10.64 0.72
C VAL A 15 10.69 11.91 0.19
N SER A 16 11.39 13.04 0.39
CA SER A 16 10.99 14.33 -0.15
C SER A 16 12.16 14.93 -0.92
N ALA A 17 11.98 15.14 -2.23
CA ALA A 17 13.01 15.64 -3.11
C ALA A 17 12.37 16.35 -4.31
N GLY A 18 12.93 17.49 -4.73
CA GLY A 18 12.48 18.19 -5.94
C GLY A 18 11.01 18.64 -5.92
N GLY A 19 10.41 18.82 -4.74
CA GLY A 19 8.99 19.16 -4.59
C GLY A 19 8.04 17.95 -4.57
N ALA A 20 8.55 16.74 -4.84
CA ALA A 20 7.78 15.51 -4.72
C ALA A 20 7.92 14.90 -3.32
N ARG A 21 6.84 14.28 -2.83
CA ARG A 21 6.78 13.49 -1.60
C ARG A 21 6.30 12.07 -1.91
N ILE A 22 7.18 11.10 -1.66
CA ILE A 22 6.91 9.67 -1.87
C ILE A 22 6.97 8.97 -0.52
N VAL A 23 6.02 8.06 -0.28
CA VAL A 23 6.01 7.22 0.91
C VAL A 23 6.05 5.75 0.51
N TYR A 24 7.00 5.02 1.09
CA TYR A 24 7.13 3.57 0.94
C TYR A 24 6.74 2.91 2.27
N SER A 25 5.75 2.01 2.24
CA SER A 25 5.17 1.45 3.47
C SER A 25 6.11 0.51 4.22
N GLY A 26 6.98 -0.21 3.51
CA GLY A 26 7.51 -1.49 4.01
C GLY A 26 6.37 -2.51 4.21
N ASP A 27 6.67 -3.65 4.82
CA ASP A 27 5.65 -4.62 5.22
C ASP A 27 4.90 -4.12 6.45
N THR A 28 3.57 -4.17 6.43
CA THR A 28 2.73 -3.60 7.49
C THR A 28 1.28 -4.05 7.42
N ARG A 29 0.64 -4.13 8.58
CA ARG A 29 -0.81 -4.03 8.76
C ARG A 29 -1.28 -2.62 8.43
N PRO A 30 -2.58 -2.39 8.15
CA PRO A 30 -3.12 -1.04 8.14
C PRO A 30 -2.90 -0.38 9.51
N CYS A 31 -2.19 0.74 9.54
CA CYS A 31 -1.93 1.48 10.77
C CYS A 31 -2.02 3.00 10.57
N GLU A 32 -2.44 3.72 11.61
CA GLU A 32 -2.65 5.16 11.54
C GLU A 32 -1.34 5.92 11.28
N ALA A 33 -0.22 5.42 11.81
CA ALA A 33 1.09 6.04 11.61
C ALA A 33 1.47 6.14 10.11
N LEU A 34 1.08 5.14 9.30
CA LEU A 34 1.33 5.18 7.86
C LEU A 34 0.41 6.17 7.15
N VAL A 35 -0.86 6.25 7.55
CA VAL A 35 -1.80 7.26 7.03
C VAL A 35 -1.25 8.67 7.26
N GLU A 36 -0.77 8.95 8.47
CA GLU A 36 -0.18 10.25 8.80
C GLU A 36 1.12 10.53 8.05
N ALA A 37 1.99 9.52 7.89
CA ALA A 37 3.22 9.67 7.11
C ALA A 37 2.94 9.98 5.63
N ALA A 38 1.92 9.33 5.07
CA ALA A 38 1.50 9.43 3.67
C ALA A 38 0.62 10.65 3.36
N ARG A 39 0.22 11.44 4.36
CA ARG A 39 -0.71 12.55 4.18
C ARG A 39 -0.24 13.52 3.08
N GLY A 40 -1.05 13.66 2.02
CA GLY A 40 -0.78 14.53 0.88
C GLY A 40 0.43 14.14 0.02
N ALA A 41 0.89 12.89 0.09
CA ALA A 41 1.99 12.41 -0.76
C ALA A 41 1.57 12.33 -2.23
N ASP A 42 2.52 12.57 -3.13
CA ASP A 42 2.30 12.38 -4.57
C ASP A 42 2.15 10.90 -4.90
N LEU A 43 2.93 10.05 -4.24
CA LEU A 43 2.89 8.61 -4.41
C LEU A 43 3.00 7.89 -3.07
N LEU A 44 2.08 6.97 -2.83
CA LEU A 44 2.19 5.93 -1.82
C LEU A 44 2.49 4.59 -2.48
N ILE A 45 3.63 4.00 -2.14
CA ILE A 45 4.03 2.64 -2.52
C ILE A 45 3.69 1.74 -1.33
N HIS A 46 2.63 0.94 -1.46
CA HIS A 46 2.05 0.16 -0.36
C HIS A 46 2.09 -1.35 -0.63
N GLU A 47 2.47 -2.13 0.38
CA GLU A 47 2.46 -3.60 0.32
C GLU A 47 1.02 -4.12 0.21
N VAL A 48 0.83 -5.21 -0.53
CA VAL A 48 -0.48 -5.87 -0.67
C VAL A 48 -0.30 -7.39 -0.66
N GLY A 49 -0.57 -8.03 0.47
CA GLY A 49 -0.48 -9.48 0.61
C GLY A 49 -1.64 -10.27 -0.03
N GLY A 50 -2.71 -9.60 -0.44
CA GLY A 50 -3.86 -10.22 -1.10
C GLY A 50 -5.14 -9.39 -1.00
N THR A 51 -6.29 -10.03 -1.17
CA THR A 51 -7.61 -9.40 -1.11
C THR A 51 -8.20 -9.38 0.31
N ASP A 52 -9.24 -8.57 0.52
CA ASP A 52 -9.97 -8.43 1.80
C ASP A 52 -10.55 -9.78 2.28
N ALA A 53 -10.79 -10.72 1.35
CA ALA A 53 -11.20 -12.10 1.66
C ALA A 53 -10.20 -12.87 2.57
N ARG A 54 -8.95 -12.42 2.67
CA ARG A 54 -7.92 -12.97 3.55
C ARG A 54 -7.48 -12.01 4.65
N ALA A 55 -8.23 -10.94 4.92
CA ALA A 55 -7.85 -9.89 5.86
C ALA A 55 -7.44 -10.44 7.24
N GLU A 56 -8.22 -11.34 7.83
CA GLU A 56 -7.91 -11.90 9.16
C GLU A 56 -6.54 -12.60 9.18
N LEU A 57 -6.22 -13.39 8.15
CA LEU A 57 -4.94 -14.07 8.05
C LEU A 57 -3.80 -13.07 7.83
N LEU A 58 -3.96 -12.17 6.86
CA LEU A 58 -2.94 -11.19 6.49
C LEU A 58 -2.60 -10.26 7.66
N HIS A 59 -3.61 -9.72 8.34
CA HIS A 59 -3.41 -8.90 9.53
C HIS A 59 -2.72 -9.70 10.64
N ARG A 60 -3.12 -10.96 10.87
CA ARG A 60 -2.47 -11.82 11.87
C ARG A 60 -0.97 -11.95 11.61
N VAL A 61 -0.55 -12.11 10.34
CA VAL A 61 0.85 -12.25 9.95
C VAL A 61 1.56 -10.92 9.65
N GLY A 62 0.91 -9.78 9.85
CA GLY A 62 1.55 -8.46 9.77
C GLY A 62 1.45 -7.75 8.41
N HIS A 63 0.57 -8.18 7.52
CA HIS A 63 0.43 -7.67 6.16
C HIS A 63 -0.92 -7.00 5.91
N SER A 64 -1.02 -6.25 4.82
CA SER A 64 -2.21 -5.51 4.40
C SER A 64 -2.93 -6.20 3.24
N THR A 65 -4.23 -5.92 3.11
CA THR A 65 -5.01 -6.28 1.92
C THR A 65 -5.00 -5.16 0.89
N ALA A 66 -5.43 -5.46 -0.34
CA ALA A 66 -5.61 -4.46 -1.39
C ALA A 66 -6.64 -3.39 -0.98
N ALA A 67 -7.71 -3.82 -0.30
CA ALA A 67 -8.71 -2.92 0.26
C ALA A 67 -8.13 -2.02 1.36
N ASP A 68 -7.22 -2.52 2.20
CA ASP A 68 -6.50 -1.71 3.19
C ASP A 68 -5.62 -0.66 2.54
N ALA A 69 -4.81 -1.04 1.54
CA ALA A 69 -3.97 -0.10 0.81
C ALA A 69 -4.81 1.02 0.16
N GLY A 70 -5.96 0.67 -0.43
CA GLY A 70 -6.91 1.64 -0.96
C GLY A 70 -7.47 2.59 0.11
N ARG A 71 -7.89 2.05 1.26
CA ARG A 71 -8.38 2.84 2.40
C ARG A 71 -7.30 3.80 2.95
N VAL A 72 -6.07 3.34 3.09
CA VAL A 72 -4.92 4.15 3.53
C VAL A 72 -4.66 5.28 2.54
N ALA A 73 -4.63 4.98 1.24
CA ALA A 73 -4.43 5.97 0.18
C ALA A 73 -5.52 7.05 0.18
N ALA A 74 -6.79 6.64 0.25
CA ALA A 74 -7.92 7.57 0.32
C ALA A 74 -7.86 8.47 1.56
N LYS A 75 -7.59 7.86 2.73
CA LYS A 75 -7.55 8.58 4.01
C LYS A 75 -6.37 9.55 4.08
N ALA A 76 -5.24 9.19 3.50
CA ALA A 76 -4.06 10.04 3.41
C ALA A 76 -4.20 11.15 2.34
N GLY A 77 -5.15 11.02 1.41
CA GLY A 77 -5.33 11.98 0.32
C GLY A 77 -4.14 12.02 -0.63
N VAL A 78 -3.57 10.85 -0.95
CA VAL A 78 -2.45 10.75 -1.89
C VAL A 78 -2.93 10.89 -3.33
N ARG A 79 -2.05 11.33 -4.22
CA ARG A 79 -2.38 11.43 -5.65
C ARG A 79 -2.40 10.06 -6.34
N ALA A 80 -1.40 9.22 -6.06
CA ALA A 80 -1.29 7.88 -6.61
C ALA A 80 -0.97 6.82 -5.55
N LEU A 81 -1.45 5.59 -5.79
CA LEU A 81 -1.17 4.37 -5.05
C LEU A 81 -0.54 3.33 -5.99
N ALA A 82 0.72 3.00 -5.72
CA ALA A 82 1.41 1.87 -6.32
C ALA A 82 1.35 0.67 -5.37
N MET A 83 0.67 -0.40 -5.77
CA MET A 83 0.69 -1.66 -5.01
C MET A 83 1.97 -2.43 -5.32
N PHE A 84 2.68 -2.91 -4.30
CA PHE A 84 3.87 -3.76 -4.44
C PHE A 84 3.83 -4.94 -3.46
N HIS A 85 4.87 -5.80 -3.47
CA HIS A 85 5.00 -6.96 -2.59
C HIS A 85 3.78 -7.90 -2.68
N THR A 86 3.31 -8.11 -3.91
CA THR A 86 2.08 -8.86 -4.16
C THR A 86 2.33 -10.35 -4.28
N PRO A 87 1.37 -11.19 -3.87
CA PRO A 87 1.44 -12.62 -4.11
C PRO A 87 1.51 -12.93 -5.61
N ALA A 88 2.10 -14.08 -5.96
CA ALA A 88 2.15 -14.51 -7.35
C ALA A 88 0.72 -14.67 -7.93
N PRO A 89 0.50 -14.39 -9.24
CA PRO A 89 -0.84 -14.43 -9.86
C PRO A 89 -1.57 -15.77 -9.76
N ILE A 90 -0.83 -16.87 -9.57
CA ILE A 90 -1.39 -18.21 -9.34
C ILE A 90 -2.15 -18.34 -8.01
N TRP A 91 -1.90 -17.44 -7.05
CA TRP A 91 -2.50 -17.47 -5.72
C TRP A 91 -3.62 -16.46 -5.51
N VAL A 92 -3.50 -15.29 -6.14
CA VAL A 92 -4.46 -14.18 -6.05
C VAL A 92 -4.46 -13.46 -7.39
N SER A 93 -5.65 -13.19 -7.94
CA SER A 93 -5.78 -12.42 -9.19
C SER A 93 -5.29 -10.98 -8.99
N PRO A 94 -4.37 -10.50 -9.85
CA PRO A 94 -3.99 -9.09 -9.92
C PRO A 94 -5.18 -8.16 -10.14
N GLU A 95 -6.13 -8.57 -10.98
CA GLU A 95 -7.32 -7.82 -11.34
C GLU A 95 -8.25 -7.64 -10.13
N ASP A 96 -8.44 -8.68 -9.32
CA ASP A 96 -9.24 -8.61 -8.10
C ASP A 96 -8.62 -7.65 -7.08
N MET A 97 -7.29 -7.71 -6.89
CA MET A 97 -6.58 -6.76 -6.01
C MET A 97 -6.73 -5.32 -6.50
N LEU A 98 -6.53 -5.08 -7.80
CA LEU A 98 -6.72 -3.76 -8.41
C LEU A 98 -8.14 -3.25 -8.24
N ALA A 99 -9.14 -4.10 -8.44
CA ALA A 99 -10.55 -3.74 -8.30
C ALA A 99 -10.89 -3.36 -6.85
N GLU A 100 -10.40 -4.11 -5.86
CA GLU A 100 -10.61 -3.80 -4.44
C GLU A 100 -9.93 -2.49 -4.02
N ALA A 101 -8.65 -2.30 -4.37
CA ALA A 101 -7.93 -1.08 -4.04
C ALA A 101 -8.61 0.16 -4.64
N ARG A 102 -9.01 0.09 -5.92
CA ARG A 102 -9.75 1.17 -6.60
C ARG A 102 -11.10 1.48 -5.95
N ARG A 103 -11.84 0.45 -5.53
CA ARG A 103 -13.13 0.63 -4.83
C ARG A 103 -12.98 1.45 -3.56
N HIS A 104 -11.86 1.29 -2.85
CA HIS A 104 -11.59 1.97 -1.59
C HIS A 104 -10.78 3.27 -1.74
N ALA A 105 -10.26 3.58 -2.93
CA ALA A 105 -9.47 4.78 -3.22
C ALA A 105 -10.08 5.65 -4.32
N PRO A 106 -11.34 6.13 -4.17
CA PRO A 106 -11.95 6.97 -5.18
C PRO A 106 -11.16 8.28 -5.35
N GLY A 107 -10.84 8.62 -6.60
CA GLY A 107 -10.07 9.83 -6.94
C GLY A 107 -8.55 9.68 -6.81
N VAL A 108 -8.05 8.50 -6.42
CA VAL A 108 -6.62 8.18 -6.40
C VAL A 108 -6.27 7.36 -7.66
N GLU A 109 -5.16 7.67 -8.31
CA GLU A 109 -4.63 6.79 -9.37
C GLU A 109 -4.11 5.49 -8.74
N VAL A 110 -4.64 4.34 -9.14
CA VAL A 110 -4.24 3.03 -8.56
C VAL A 110 -3.73 2.08 -9.64
N PHE A 111 -2.53 1.56 -9.42
CA PHE A 111 -1.87 0.60 -10.30
C PHE A 111 -1.06 -0.45 -9.52
N LEU A 112 -0.80 -1.57 -10.19
CA LEU A 112 0.08 -2.62 -9.71
C LEU A 112 1.49 -2.30 -10.22
N SER A 113 2.49 -2.45 -9.36
CA SER A 113 3.88 -2.24 -9.72
C SER A 113 4.44 -3.45 -10.46
N GLU A 114 5.27 -3.22 -11.47
CA GLU A 114 5.97 -4.25 -12.24
C GLU A 114 7.48 -4.04 -12.16
N ASP A 115 8.26 -5.12 -12.32
CA ASP A 115 9.71 -5.05 -12.35
C ASP A 115 10.18 -4.14 -13.50
N GLY A 116 10.97 -3.12 -13.17
CA GLY A 116 11.46 -2.13 -14.13
C GLY A 116 10.47 -1.00 -14.46
N MET A 117 9.28 -0.99 -13.86
CA MET A 117 8.32 0.10 -14.00
C MET A 117 8.94 1.44 -13.55
N ARG A 118 8.59 2.51 -14.27
CA ARG A 118 8.89 3.89 -13.91
C ARG A 118 7.58 4.65 -13.78
N TRP A 119 7.47 5.43 -12.72
CA TRP A 119 6.34 6.33 -12.49
C TRP A 119 6.84 7.76 -12.53
N GLU A 120 6.10 8.62 -13.24
CA GLU A 120 6.36 10.04 -13.35
C GLU A 120 5.08 10.79 -12.96
N PRO A 121 5.16 11.81 -12.08
CA PRO A 121 4.02 12.60 -11.67
C PRO A 121 3.51 13.51 -12.79
#